data_AF-A0A2T7NS01-F1
#
_entry.id   AF-A0A2T7NS01-F1
#
_cell.length_a   1.000
_cell.length_b   1.000
_cell.length_c   1.000
_cell.angle_alpha   90.00
_cell.angle_beta   90.00
_cell.angle_gamma   90.00
#
_symmetry.space_group_name_H-M   'P 1'
#
loop_
_entity.id
_entity.type
_entity.pdbx_description
1 polymer ?
#
loop_
_entity_poly.entity_id
_entity_poly.type
_entity_poly.pdbx_seq_one_letter_code
_entity_poly.pdbx_strand_id
1 'polypeptide(L)'
;MPDVLLDKSTSAHEGHASPEAGRKPDECEDSAVVGEAQVLLSVWDAEYDLLCSVYNKNSWTNPKELRVANVLWWYFFSKAIEFMDTVLMVLRKKNEQITFLHVFHHASMLNIWWWTLMFIPGGMSWFGSCMNCLVHVVMYSYYGLSALPSLKGKLWWKRYITRFQLLQFCVTFTHTVNSIRIGCEFPRWGQNLLSSYMVFMLFLFGNFYINAYIKRRSHRLKNGGAKAKDICSSSSVANGNAKTSQASNLHRTKVE
;
A
#
# COMPACT_ATOMS: atom_id res chain seq x y z
N MET A 1 -21.20 -73.66 -17.45
CA MET A 1 -21.47 -74.36 -16.18
C MET A 1 -20.29 -74.11 -15.26
N PRO A 2 -20.49 -73.66 -14.00
CA PRO A 2 -21.47 -72.71 -13.46
C PRO A 2 -20.75 -71.36 -13.11
N ASP A 3 -21.39 -70.19 -13.14
CA ASP A 3 -22.27 -69.61 -12.10
C ASP A 3 -21.71 -69.67 -10.68
N VAL A 4 -21.57 -68.51 -10.02
CA VAL A 4 -21.94 -68.25 -8.61
C VAL A 4 -22.01 -66.72 -8.37
N LEU A 5 -23.26 -66.28 -8.17
CA LEU A 5 -23.81 -65.19 -7.33
C LEU A 5 -23.37 -63.71 -7.52
N LEU A 6 -24.29 -62.80 -7.90
CA LEU A 6 -25.37 -62.15 -7.09
C LEU A 6 -24.76 -61.31 -5.96
N ASP A 7 -25.00 -60.00 -5.83
CA ASP A 7 -26.28 -59.30 -5.54
C ASP A 7 -25.83 -57.82 -5.32
N LYS A 8 -26.47 -56.72 -5.72
CA LYS A 8 -27.85 -56.26 -5.51
C LYS A 8 -28.19 -55.12 -6.47
N SER A 9 -29.47 -55.09 -6.83
CA SER A 9 -30.29 -53.93 -7.22
C SER A 9 -29.98 -52.68 -6.36
N THR A 10 -30.18 -51.44 -6.81
CA THR A 10 -31.53 -50.85 -7.00
C THR A 10 -31.41 -49.46 -7.63
N SER A 11 -32.30 -49.21 -8.58
CA SER A 11 -32.69 -47.95 -9.24
C SER A 11 -32.96 -46.77 -8.30
N ALA A 12 -32.65 -45.54 -8.74
CA ALA A 12 -33.62 -44.43 -8.80
C ALA A 12 -33.06 -43.19 -9.53
N HIS A 13 -33.88 -42.69 -10.45
CA HIS A 13 -33.83 -41.40 -11.12
C HIS A 13 -33.85 -40.21 -10.14
N GLU A 14 -33.21 -39.09 -10.51
CA GLU A 14 -33.85 -37.78 -10.76
C GLU A 14 -32.76 -36.71 -11.05
N GLY A 15 -33.01 -35.88 -12.07
CA GLY A 15 -32.09 -34.81 -12.46
C GLY A 15 -32.24 -33.57 -11.61
N HIS A 16 -31.20 -32.73 -11.55
CA HIS A 16 -31.36 -31.29 -11.38
C HIS A 16 -30.07 -30.53 -11.69
N ALA A 17 -30.24 -29.45 -12.45
CA ALA A 17 -29.51 -28.18 -12.42
C ALA A 17 -27.97 -28.17 -12.55
N SER A 18 -27.54 -27.57 -13.66
CA SER A 18 -26.30 -26.81 -13.80
C SER A 18 -26.01 -25.96 -12.56
N PRO A 19 -24.80 -26.01 -11.95
CA PRO A 19 -24.35 -24.97 -11.07
C PRO A 19 -23.77 -23.84 -11.91
N GLU A 20 -24.38 -22.66 -11.81
CA GLU A 20 -23.79 -21.39 -12.18
C GLU A 20 -22.34 -21.32 -11.68
N ALA A 21 -21.40 -21.08 -12.60
CA ALA A 21 -20.03 -20.76 -12.25
C ALA A 21 -20.01 -19.40 -11.54
N GLY A 22 -20.18 -19.45 -10.23
CA GLY A 22 -20.02 -18.34 -9.31
C GLY A 22 -18.65 -17.71 -9.51
N ARG A 23 -18.65 -16.41 -9.76
CA ARG A 23 -17.49 -15.52 -9.71
C ARG A 23 -16.76 -15.74 -8.39
N LYS A 24 -15.59 -16.42 -8.41
CA LYS A 24 -14.68 -16.51 -7.26
C LYS A 24 -14.29 -15.09 -6.81
N PRO A 25 -14.52 -14.70 -5.55
CA PRO A 25 -13.91 -13.51 -4.98
C PRO A 25 -12.44 -13.83 -4.60
N ASP A 26 -11.51 -13.05 -5.14
CA ASP A 26 -10.32 -12.50 -4.46
C ASP A 26 -9.18 -13.43 -3.95
N GLU A 27 -8.75 -14.41 -4.75
CA GLU A 27 -7.50 -15.20 -4.52
C GLU A 27 -6.20 -14.32 -4.44
N CYS A 28 -6.24 -13.07 -4.92
CA CYS A 28 -5.12 -12.12 -4.84
C CYS A 28 -5.01 -11.41 -3.49
N GLU A 29 -6.10 -11.27 -2.73
CA GLU A 29 -6.08 -10.59 -1.44
C GLU A 29 -5.53 -11.50 -0.33
N ASP A 30 -5.82 -12.80 -0.44
CA ASP A 30 -5.33 -13.83 0.49
C ASP A 30 -3.81 -14.02 0.43
N SER A 31 -3.19 -13.87 -0.75
CA SER A 31 -1.75 -14.11 -0.93
C SER A 31 -0.87 -13.07 -0.22
N ALA A 32 -1.34 -11.82 -0.06
CA ALA A 32 -0.58 -10.77 0.59
C ALA A 32 -0.63 -10.89 2.13
N VAL A 33 -1.81 -11.19 2.68
CA VAL A 33 -2.01 -11.37 4.14
C VAL A 33 -1.29 -12.62 4.64
N VAL A 34 -1.27 -13.70 3.83
CA VAL A 34 -0.53 -14.92 4.14
C VAL A 34 0.98 -14.67 4.20
N GLY A 35 1.50 -13.77 3.37
CA GLY A 35 2.92 -13.36 3.41
C GLY A 35 3.32 -12.69 4.72
N GLU A 36 2.52 -11.74 5.22
CA GLU A 36 2.75 -11.07 6.51
C GLU A 36 2.78 -12.05 7.68
N ALA A 37 1.76 -12.91 7.73
CA ALA A 37 1.62 -13.90 8.78
C ALA A 37 2.80 -14.87 8.74
N GLN A 38 3.26 -15.28 7.56
CA GLN A 38 4.44 -16.13 7.42
C GLN A 38 5.74 -15.45 7.89
N VAL A 39 5.92 -14.15 7.65
CA VAL A 39 7.08 -13.41 8.19
C VAL A 39 7.04 -13.43 9.71
N LEU A 40 5.91 -13.04 10.31
CA LEU A 40 5.77 -12.97 11.77
C LEU A 40 5.90 -14.34 12.44
N LEU A 41 5.29 -15.38 11.86
CA LEU A 41 5.37 -16.75 12.36
C LEU A 41 6.79 -17.32 12.23
N SER A 42 7.50 -16.99 11.15
CA SER A 42 8.89 -17.44 10.97
C SER A 42 9.86 -16.73 11.92
N VAL A 43 9.63 -15.45 12.19
CA VAL A 43 10.41 -14.65 13.16
C VAL A 43 10.15 -15.11 14.59
N TRP A 44 8.89 -15.42 14.93
CA TRP A 44 8.53 -16.00 16.23
C TRP A 44 9.17 -17.37 16.43
N ASP A 45 9.11 -18.24 15.41
CA ASP A 45 9.74 -19.56 15.47
C ASP A 45 11.28 -19.49 15.51
N ALA A 46 11.88 -18.47 14.90
CA ALA A 46 13.31 -18.19 14.94
C ALA A 46 13.78 -17.50 16.23
N GLU A 47 12.87 -17.18 17.16
CA GLU A 47 13.19 -16.52 18.45
C GLU A 47 13.96 -15.20 18.29
N TYR A 48 13.62 -14.43 17.24
CA TYR A 48 14.29 -13.18 16.95
C TYR A 48 13.93 -12.09 17.95
N ASP A 49 14.95 -11.54 18.59
CA ASP A 49 14.81 -10.34 19.42
C ASP A 49 14.41 -9.14 18.56
N LEU A 50 13.38 -8.42 19.01
CA LEU A 50 12.89 -7.18 18.39
C LEU A 50 13.96 -6.08 18.35
N LEU A 51 14.97 -6.13 19.23
CA LEU A 51 16.02 -5.13 19.35
C LEU A 51 17.27 -5.47 18.54
N CYS A 52 17.64 -6.75 18.48
CA CYS A 52 18.84 -7.21 17.80
C CYS A 52 18.69 -8.65 17.31
N SER A 53 18.46 -8.82 16.00
CA SER A 53 18.50 -10.12 15.36
C SER A 53 19.83 -10.28 14.63
N VAL A 54 20.70 -11.12 15.19
CA VAL A 54 22.03 -11.42 14.67
C VAL A 54 21.92 -12.15 13.34
N TYR A 55 22.83 -11.87 12.42
CA TYR A 55 22.96 -12.64 11.17
C TYR A 55 24.26 -13.44 11.19
N ASN A 56 24.16 -14.77 11.07
CA ASN A 56 25.31 -15.65 10.95
C ASN A 56 25.44 -16.16 9.50
N LYS A 57 26.66 -16.16 8.93
CA LYS A 57 26.88 -16.71 7.58
C LYS A 57 26.68 -18.22 7.50
N ASN A 58 26.80 -18.92 8.62
CA ASN A 58 26.53 -20.35 8.73
C ASN A 58 25.03 -20.66 8.98
N SER A 59 24.14 -19.66 8.89
CA SER A 59 22.70 -19.81 9.11
C SER A 59 22.02 -20.90 8.26
N TRP A 60 22.62 -21.32 7.15
CA TRP A 60 22.11 -22.41 6.30
C TRP A 60 21.98 -23.77 6.99
N THR A 61 22.71 -24.00 8.08
CA THR A 61 22.60 -25.25 8.86
C THR A 61 21.44 -25.25 9.86
N ASN A 62 20.85 -24.08 10.15
CA ASN A 62 19.75 -23.96 11.08
C ASN A 62 18.41 -23.93 10.32
N PRO A 63 17.49 -24.89 10.55
CA PRO A 63 16.21 -24.93 9.84
C PRO A 63 15.32 -23.71 10.11
N LYS A 64 15.46 -23.05 11.28
CA LYS A 64 14.69 -21.84 11.62
C LYS A 64 15.15 -20.63 10.78
N GLU A 65 16.46 -20.44 10.68
CA GLU A 65 17.08 -19.41 9.84
C GLU A 65 16.76 -19.60 8.35
N LEU A 66 16.79 -20.85 7.88
CA LEU A 66 16.43 -21.19 6.50
C LEU A 66 14.97 -20.83 6.19
N ARG A 67 14.05 -21.00 7.16
CA ARG A 67 12.66 -20.57 7.01
C ARG A 67 12.56 -19.05 6.85
N VAL A 68 13.28 -18.29 7.68
CA VAL A 68 13.33 -16.82 7.56
C VAL A 68 13.89 -16.41 6.20
N ALA A 69 14.99 -17.01 5.75
CA ALA A 69 15.58 -16.75 4.43
C ALA A 69 14.59 -17.04 3.29
N ASN A 70 13.86 -18.16 3.35
CA ASN A 70 12.83 -18.50 2.36
C ASN A 70 11.69 -17.48 2.33
N VAL A 71 11.22 -17.01 3.49
CA VAL A 71 10.18 -15.99 3.53
C VAL A 71 10.69 -14.65 2.99
N LEU A 72 11.92 -14.26 3.31
CA LEU A 72 12.55 -13.06 2.74
C LEU A 72 12.75 -13.18 1.21
N TRP A 73 12.99 -14.39 0.70
CA TRP A 73 13.05 -14.66 -0.73
C TRP A 73 11.69 -14.44 -1.41
N TRP A 74 10.61 -14.96 -0.82
CA TRP A 74 9.24 -14.70 -1.31
C TRP A 74 8.86 -13.23 -1.24
N TYR A 75 9.29 -12.54 -0.18
CA TYR A 75 9.14 -11.09 -0.07
C TYR A 75 9.87 -10.35 -1.20
N PHE A 76 11.11 -10.72 -1.54
CA PHE A 76 11.80 -10.12 -2.70
C PHE A 76 11.07 -10.40 -4.01
N PHE A 77 10.57 -11.62 -4.19
CA PHE A 77 9.80 -11.97 -5.37
C PHE A 77 8.53 -11.12 -5.52
N SER A 78 7.84 -10.80 -4.43
CA SER A 78 6.69 -9.87 -4.47
C SER A 78 7.10 -8.48 -4.96
N LYS A 79 8.28 -7.98 -4.56
CA LYS A 79 8.81 -6.69 -5.06
C LYS A 79 9.15 -6.72 -6.55
N ALA A 80 9.58 -7.87 -7.08
CA ALA A 80 9.77 -8.04 -8.51
C ALA A 80 8.44 -7.94 -9.27
N ILE A 81 7.36 -8.53 -8.74
CA ILE A 81 6.01 -8.43 -9.32
C ILE A 81 5.51 -6.98 -9.28
N GLU A 82 5.65 -6.28 -8.15
CA GLU A 82 5.23 -4.87 -8.03
C GLU A 82 6.01 -3.96 -9.00
N PHE A 83 7.30 -4.21 -9.19
CA PHE A 83 8.10 -3.49 -10.19
C PHE A 83 7.62 -3.80 -11.61
N MET A 84 7.29 -5.05 -11.91
CA MET A 84 6.73 -5.45 -13.21
C MET A 84 5.41 -4.72 -13.49
N ASP A 85 4.51 -4.61 -12.51
CA ASP A 85 3.27 -3.85 -12.65
C ASP A 85 3.55 -2.37 -12.98
N THR A 86 4.53 -1.77 -12.31
CA THR A 86 4.98 -0.41 -12.61
C THR A 86 5.50 -0.28 -14.05
N VAL A 87 6.31 -1.22 -14.52
CA VAL A 87 6.80 -1.26 -15.91
C VAL A 87 5.63 -1.35 -16.90
N LEU A 88 4.67 -2.24 -16.64
CA LEU A 88 3.48 -2.39 -17.48
C LEU A 88 2.62 -1.11 -17.50
N MET A 89 2.48 -0.41 -16.37
CA MET A 89 1.76 0.87 -16.31
C MET A 89 2.45 1.97 -17.13
N VAL A 90 3.79 2.03 -17.08
CA VAL A 90 4.60 2.96 -17.88
C VAL A 90 4.44 2.67 -19.37
N LEU A 91 4.54 1.39 -19.76
CA LEU A 91 4.36 0.95 -21.15
C LEU A 91 2.93 1.26 -21.68
N ARG A 92 1.92 1.18 -20.81
CA ARG A 92 0.52 1.54 -21.13
C ARG A 92 0.24 3.06 -21.11
N LYS A 93 1.28 3.90 -20.92
CA LYS A 93 1.20 5.38 -20.88
C LYS A 93 0.21 5.92 -19.84
N LYS A 94 -0.03 5.23 -18.73
CA LYS A 94 -0.90 5.71 -17.64
C LYS A 94 -0.20 6.71 -16.71
N ASN A 95 0.39 7.76 -17.30
CA ASN A 95 1.25 8.71 -16.59
C ASN A 95 0.54 9.58 -15.54
N GLU A 96 -0.80 9.67 -15.58
CA GLU A 96 -1.56 10.41 -14.55
C GLU A 96 -1.56 9.73 -13.18
N GLN A 97 -1.34 8.41 -13.13
CA GLN A 97 -1.32 7.63 -11.89
C GLN A 97 0.10 7.40 -11.37
N ILE A 98 1.10 7.45 -12.26
CA ILE A 98 2.50 7.11 -11.97
C ILE A 98 3.27 8.39 -11.64
N THR A 99 3.68 8.52 -10.39
CA THR A 99 4.59 9.60 -9.99
C THR A 99 6.04 9.16 -10.12
N PHE A 100 6.96 10.12 -10.29
CA PHE A 100 8.40 9.86 -10.21
C PHE A 100 8.76 9.11 -8.91
N LEU A 101 8.13 9.49 -7.79
CA LEU A 101 8.32 8.85 -6.48
C LEU A 101 8.01 7.35 -6.51
N HIS A 102 6.92 6.97 -7.17
CA HIS A 102 6.50 5.58 -7.30
C HIS A 102 7.53 4.77 -8.09
N VAL A 103 7.90 5.23 -9.28
CA VAL A 103 8.86 4.52 -10.14
C VAL A 103 10.22 4.42 -9.46
N PHE A 104 10.70 5.52 -8.89
CA PHE A 104 11.97 5.54 -8.18
C PHE A 104 11.96 4.53 -7.03
N HIS A 105 10.94 4.54 -6.18
CA HIS A 105 10.81 3.61 -5.05
C HIS A 105 10.78 2.14 -5.50
N HIS A 106 9.94 1.78 -6.49
CA HIS A 106 9.84 0.40 -6.95
C HIS A 106 11.13 -0.08 -7.64
N ALA A 107 11.82 0.78 -8.38
CA ALA A 107 13.11 0.45 -8.99
C ALA A 107 14.22 0.29 -7.94
N SER A 108 14.33 1.23 -6.99
CA SER A 108 15.36 1.22 -5.96
C SER A 108 15.16 0.09 -4.96
N MET A 109 13.91 -0.18 -4.53
CA MET A 109 13.59 -1.27 -3.60
C MET A 109 14.03 -2.63 -4.16
N LEU A 110 13.68 -2.93 -5.42
CA LEU A 110 14.04 -4.19 -6.04
C LEU A 110 15.57 -4.38 -6.07
N ASN A 111 16.30 -3.32 -6.43
CA ASN A 111 17.76 -3.38 -6.48
C ASN A 111 18.40 -3.56 -5.09
N ILE A 112 17.95 -2.81 -4.08
CA ILE A 112 18.46 -2.91 -2.71
C ILE A 112 18.19 -4.31 -2.13
N TRP A 113 17.01 -4.87 -2.39
CA TRP A 113 16.64 -6.19 -1.91
C TRP A 113 17.40 -7.32 -2.59
N TRP A 114 17.74 -7.17 -3.87
CA TRP A 114 18.64 -8.09 -4.56
C TRP A 114 20.01 -8.17 -3.86
N TRP A 115 20.62 -7.02 -3.57
CA TRP A 115 21.88 -6.98 -2.81
C TRP A 115 21.71 -7.52 -1.39
N THR A 116 20.63 -7.17 -0.71
CA THR A 116 20.36 -7.66 0.66
C THR A 116 20.28 -9.18 0.70
N LEU A 117 19.54 -9.82 -0.20
CA LEU A 117 19.40 -11.28 -0.21
C LEU A 117 20.66 -12.00 -0.65
N MET A 118 21.45 -11.41 -1.55
CA MET A 118 22.70 -12.02 -2.00
C MET A 118 23.74 -12.10 -0.87
N PHE A 119 23.77 -11.12 0.03
CA PHE A 119 24.83 -11.01 1.04
C PHE A 119 24.35 -11.23 2.48
N ILE A 120 23.07 -10.97 2.78
CA ILE A 120 22.46 -10.99 4.11
C ILE A 120 20.99 -11.52 4.04
N PRO A 121 20.76 -12.80 3.66
CA PRO A 121 19.43 -13.42 3.66
C PRO A 121 18.93 -13.76 5.08
N GLY A 122 18.93 -12.80 6.01
CA GLY A 122 18.47 -13.02 7.38
C GLY A 122 18.81 -11.90 8.36
N GLY A 123 18.64 -12.19 9.66
CA GLY A 123 18.86 -11.22 10.74
C GLY A 123 17.95 -9.99 10.62
N MET A 124 18.46 -8.83 11.02
CA MET A 124 17.71 -7.57 11.15
C MET A 124 16.83 -7.14 9.95
N SER A 125 17.13 -7.62 8.75
CA SER A 125 16.38 -7.33 7.52
C SER A 125 14.89 -7.71 7.61
N TRP A 126 14.52 -8.64 8.50
CA TRP A 126 13.12 -9.06 8.71
C TRP A 126 12.22 -7.90 9.16
N PHE A 127 12.72 -7.01 10.03
CA PHE A 127 11.90 -5.96 10.65
C PHE A 127 11.43 -4.93 9.62
N GLY A 128 12.35 -4.50 8.75
CA GLY A 128 12.03 -3.61 7.64
C GLY A 128 11.05 -4.23 6.65
N SER A 129 11.20 -5.54 6.38
CA SER A 129 10.28 -6.29 5.53
C SER A 129 8.88 -6.30 6.12
N CYS A 130 8.73 -6.77 7.37
CA CYS A 130 7.44 -6.85 8.05
C CYS A 130 6.71 -5.50 8.08
N MET A 131 7.42 -4.42 8.42
CA MET A 131 6.83 -3.08 8.43
C MET A 131 6.40 -2.60 7.03
N ASN A 132 7.21 -2.85 5.99
CA ASN A 132 6.83 -2.51 4.62
C ASN A 132 5.58 -3.26 4.19
N CYS A 133 5.56 -4.54 4.51
CA CYS A 133 4.58 -5.48 4.05
C CYS A 133 3.21 -5.16 4.74
N LEU A 134 3.21 -4.85 6.05
CA LEU A 134 2.05 -4.29 6.78
C LEU A 134 1.48 -3.01 6.13
N VAL A 135 2.34 -2.06 5.74
CA VAL A 135 1.92 -0.83 5.06
C VAL A 135 1.38 -1.13 3.67
N HIS A 136 1.98 -2.09 2.96
CA HIS A 136 1.54 -2.52 1.64
C HIS A 136 0.16 -3.17 1.69
N VAL A 137 -0.15 -4.00 2.67
CA VAL A 137 -1.52 -4.54 2.86
C VAL A 137 -2.52 -3.38 2.96
N VAL A 138 -2.30 -2.41 3.85
CA VAL A 138 -3.21 -1.26 4.02
C VAL A 138 -3.33 -0.44 2.73
N MET A 139 -2.22 -0.24 2.02
CA MET A 139 -2.17 0.53 0.78
C MET A 139 -2.90 -0.18 -0.37
N TYR A 140 -2.68 -1.47 -0.56
CA TYR A 140 -3.34 -2.25 -1.62
C TYR A 140 -4.81 -2.48 -1.33
N SER A 141 -5.21 -2.72 -0.07
CA SER A 141 -6.63 -2.76 0.30
C SER A 141 -7.33 -1.44 -0.06
N TYR A 142 -6.67 -0.30 0.13
CA TYR A 142 -7.20 0.99 -0.33
C TYR A 142 -7.41 1.04 -1.85
N TYR A 143 -6.42 0.58 -2.61
CA TYR A 143 -6.52 0.60 -4.07
C TYR A 143 -7.57 -0.39 -4.58
N GLY A 144 -7.68 -1.58 -3.99
CA GLY A 144 -8.74 -2.55 -4.27
C GLY A 144 -10.13 -1.96 -4.02
N LEU A 145 -10.34 -1.37 -2.84
CA LEU A 145 -11.60 -0.68 -2.53
C LEU A 145 -11.87 0.53 -3.46
N SER A 146 -10.83 1.20 -3.95
CA SER A 146 -10.96 2.32 -4.89
C SER A 146 -11.33 1.91 -6.31
N ALA A 147 -11.09 0.64 -6.67
CA ALA A 147 -11.52 0.07 -7.95
C ALA A 147 -13.04 -0.18 -7.98
N LEU A 148 -13.69 -0.30 -6.83
CA LEU A 148 -15.14 -0.46 -6.72
C LEU A 148 -15.86 0.89 -6.97
N PRO A 149 -16.70 1.01 -8.02
CA PRO A 149 -17.37 2.27 -8.38
C PRO A 149 -18.20 2.87 -7.25
N SER A 150 -18.83 2.01 -6.44
CA SER A 150 -19.68 2.37 -5.30
C SER A 150 -18.93 3.01 -4.14
N LEU A 151 -17.62 2.76 -4.01
CA LEU A 151 -16.79 3.21 -2.88
C LEU A 151 -15.80 4.33 -3.27
N LYS A 152 -15.53 4.51 -4.57
CA LYS A 152 -14.61 5.53 -5.11
C LYS A 152 -14.86 6.93 -4.56
N GLY A 153 -16.12 7.32 -4.33
CA GLY A 153 -16.50 8.63 -3.80
C GLY A 153 -16.32 8.83 -2.29
N LYS A 154 -16.14 7.76 -1.49
CA LYS A 154 -16.14 7.81 -0.01
C LYS A 154 -14.74 7.72 0.62
N LEU A 155 -13.68 7.62 -0.18
CA LEU A 155 -12.33 7.30 0.27
C LEU A 155 -11.56 8.52 0.80
N TRP A 156 -12.05 9.16 1.87
CA TRP A 156 -11.40 10.31 2.52
C TRP A 156 -10.10 9.96 3.23
N TRP A 157 -9.84 8.68 3.51
CA TRP A 157 -8.72 8.27 4.35
C TRP A 157 -7.39 8.14 3.62
N LYS A 158 -7.30 8.51 2.33
CA LYS A 158 -6.06 8.50 1.54
C LYS A 158 -4.88 9.19 2.27
N ARG A 159 -5.17 10.28 2.97
CA ARG A 159 -4.19 11.04 3.76
C ARG A 159 -3.58 10.25 4.92
N TYR A 160 -4.31 9.30 5.50
CA TYR A 160 -3.83 8.50 6.62
C TYR A 160 -2.86 7.42 6.15
N ILE A 161 -3.05 6.89 4.94
CA ILE A 161 -2.13 5.93 4.33
C ILE A 161 -0.75 6.56 4.13
N THR A 162 -0.69 7.77 3.58
CA THR A 162 0.60 8.47 3.43
C THR A 162 1.24 8.77 4.79
N ARG A 163 0.45 9.11 5.82
CA ARG A 163 0.98 9.27 7.20
C ARG A 163 1.53 7.96 7.75
N PHE A 164 0.87 6.84 7.46
CA PHE A 164 1.32 5.52 7.89
C PHE A 164 2.63 5.11 7.21
N GLN A 165 2.79 5.41 5.92
CA GLN A 165 4.06 5.26 5.19
C GLN A 165 5.20 6.10 5.80
N LEU A 166 4.94 7.37 6.12
CA LEU A 166 5.95 8.21 6.81
C LEU A 166 6.32 7.65 8.18
N LEU A 167 5.31 7.19 8.95
CA LEU A 167 5.54 6.59 10.26
C LEU A 167 6.39 5.32 10.15
N GLN A 168 6.14 4.47 9.15
CA GLN A 168 6.94 3.28 8.87
C GLN A 168 8.41 3.63 8.64
N PHE A 169 8.72 4.64 7.82
CA PHE A 169 10.11 5.08 7.62
C PHE A 169 10.76 5.57 8.92
N CYS A 170 10.05 6.34 9.75
CA CYS A 170 10.56 6.80 11.04
C CYS A 170 10.84 5.65 12.02
N VAL A 171 9.93 4.68 12.11
CA VAL A 171 10.06 3.51 12.98
C VAL A 171 11.23 2.64 12.53
N THR A 172 11.31 2.30 11.24
CA THR A 172 12.41 1.50 10.68
C THR A 172 13.76 2.22 10.83
N PHE A 173 13.81 3.54 10.63
CA PHE A 173 15.02 4.33 10.87
C PHE A 173 15.47 4.26 12.34
N THR A 174 14.54 4.49 13.28
CA THR A 174 14.85 4.47 14.72
C THR A 174 15.32 3.09 15.17
N HIS A 175 14.67 2.03 14.68
CA HIS A 175 15.07 0.64 14.94
C HIS A 175 16.50 0.36 14.45
N THR A 176 16.81 0.75 13.22
CA THR A 176 18.14 0.56 12.61
C THR A 176 19.21 1.35 13.35
N VAL A 177 18.94 2.61 13.71
CA VAL A 177 19.88 3.44 14.48
C VAL A 177 20.10 2.88 15.87
N ASN A 178 19.04 2.43 16.56
CA ASN A 178 19.15 1.80 17.86
C ASN A 178 20.02 0.55 17.80
N SER A 179 19.87 -0.28 16.76
CA SER A 179 20.73 -1.44 16.52
C SER A 179 22.22 -1.09 16.41
N ILE A 180 22.54 0.00 15.69
CA ILE A 180 23.92 0.50 15.59
C ILE A 180 24.44 0.93 16.96
N ARG A 181 23.59 1.56 17.80
CA ARG A 181 23.97 2.05 19.13
C ARG A 181 24.25 0.94 20.13
N ILE A 182 23.47 -0.14 20.10
CA ILE A 182 23.65 -1.29 20.99
C ILE A 182 24.77 -2.24 20.51
N GLY A 183 25.36 -1.99 19.34
CA GLY A 183 26.45 -2.81 18.81
C GLY A 183 25.99 -4.19 18.34
N CYS A 184 24.77 -4.31 17.81
CA CYS A 184 24.23 -5.58 17.32
C CYS A 184 25.13 -6.19 16.24
N GLU A 185 25.35 -7.51 16.29
CA GLU A 185 26.16 -8.27 15.33
C GLU A 185 25.42 -8.44 14.00
N PHE A 186 25.38 -7.34 13.23
CA PHE A 186 24.86 -7.29 11.88
C PHE A 186 25.83 -6.48 11.01
N PRO A 187 25.99 -6.79 9.70
CA PRO A 187 26.93 -6.08 8.87
C PRO A 187 26.67 -4.57 8.82
N ARG A 188 27.64 -3.77 9.30
CA ARG A 188 27.54 -2.30 9.39
C ARG A 188 27.18 -1.63 8.07
N TRP A 189 27.66 -2.17 6.95
CA TRP A 189 27.33 -1.65 5.62
C TRP A 189 25.84 -1.77 5.31
N GLY A 190 25.19 -2.86 5.73
CA GLY A 190 23.75 -3.07 5.54
C GLY A 190 22.91 -2.14 6.41
N GLN A 191 23.31 -1.96 7.68
CA GLN A 191 22.72 -0.96 8.59
C GLN A 191 22.82 0.46 8.02
N ASN A 192 24.00 0.86 7.55
CA ASN A 192 24.22 2.19 6.97
C ASN A 192 23.42 2.40 5.67
N LEU A 193 23.36 1.38 4.81
CA LEU A 193 22.55 1.41 3.59
C LEU A 193 21.06 1.58 3.92
N LEU A 194 20.55 0.81 4.89
CA LEU A 194 19.16 0.90 5.32
C LEU A 194 18.85 2.27 5.93
N SER A 195 19.68 2.76 6.86
CA SER A 195 19.49 4.08 7.49
C SER A 195 19.52 5.22 6.48
N SER A 196 20.48 5.23 5.55
CA SER A 196 20.56 6.26 4.51
C SER A 196 19.34 6.24 3.58
N TYR A 197 18.87 5.05 3.20
CA TYR A 197 17.67 4.89 2.38
C TYR A 197 16.39 5.37 3.08
N MET A 198 16.23 5.11 4.38
CA MET A 198 15.08 5.59 5.16
C MET A 198 15.03 7.12 5.22
N VAL A 199 16.17 7.79 5.41
CA VAL A 199 16.24 9.27 5.40
C VAL A 199 15.87 9.82 4.02
N PHE A 200 16.39 9.19 2.96
CA PHE A 200 16.09 9.60 1.60
C PHE A 200 14.59 9.46 1.26
N MET A 201 13.99 8.33 1.64
CA MET A 201 12.55 8.10 1.45
C MET A 201 11.69 9.05 2.27
N LEU A 202 12.08 9.34 3.52
CA LEU A 202 11.39 10.29 4.37
C LEU A 202 11.37 11.70 3.74
N PHE A 203 12.48 12.12 3.14
CA PHE A 203 12.55 13.40 2.42
C PHE A 203 11.60 13.44 1.22
N LEU A 204 11.63 12.42 0.37
CA LEU A 204 10.79 12.38 -0.84
C LEU A 204 9.29 12.29 -0.51
N PHE A 205 8.91 11.38 0.38
CA PHE A 205 7.52 11.24 0.81
C PHE A 205 7.04 12.45 1.63
N GLY A 206 7.94 13.06 2.43
CA GLY A 206 7.66 14.30 3.13
C GLY A 206 7.38 15.46 2.17
N ASN A 207 8.22 15.62 1.13
CA ASN A 207 8.02 16.63 0.09
C ASN A 207 6.68 16.42 -0.64
N PHE A 208 6.39 15.19 -1.03
CA PHE A 208 5.11 14.82 -1.64
C PHE A 208 3.93 15.15 -0.70
N TYR A 209 4.01 14.79 0.58
CA TYR A 209 2.95 15.03 1.55
C TYR A 209 2.67 16.52 1.75
N ILE A 210 3.72 17.34 1.89
CA ILE A 210 3.61 18.80 2.03
C ILE A 210 2.92 19.40 0.79
N ASN A 211 3.37 19.03 -0.41
CA ASN A 211 2.84 19.58 -1.65
C ASN A 211 1.40 19.11 -1.91
N ALA A 212 1.11 17.83 -1.70
CA ALA A 212 -0.21 17.25 -2.00
C ALA A 212 -1.29 17.60 -0.97
N TYR A 213 -0.95 17.69 0.32
CA TYR A 213 -1.95 17.83 1.39
C TYR A 213 -1.91 19.17 2.12
N ILE A 214 -0.72 19.75 2.36
CA ILE A 214 -0.60 21.01 3.12
C ILE A 214 -0.79 22.21 2.21
N LYS A 215 0.02 22.33 1.14
CA LYS A 215 -0.04 23.48 0.22
C LYS A 215 -1.37 23.56 -0.53
N ARG A 216 -1.88 22.43 -1.05
CA ARG A 216 -3.21 22.40 -1.72
C ARG A 216 -4.35 22.78 -0.76
N ARG A 217 -4.30 22.37 0.50
CA ARG A 217 -5.29 22.78 1.51
C ARG A 217 -5.20 24.28 1.78
N SER A 218 -4.00 24.83 1.96
CA SER A 218 -3.80 26.26 2.18
C SER A 218 -4.35 27.10 1.02
N HIS A 219 -4.08 26.71 -0.23
CA HIS A 219 -4.61 27.38 -1.41
C HIS A 219 -6.14 27.28 -1.51
N ARG A 220 -6.74 26.11 -1.20
CA ARG A 220 -8.20 25.95 -1.18
C ARG A 220 -8.86 26.81 -0.09
N LEU A 221 -8.25 26.92 1.09
CA LEU A 221 -8.74 27.78 2.17
C LEU A 221 -8.63 29.27 1.81
N LYS A 222 -7.52 29.69 1.19
CA LYS A 222 -7.35 31.07 0.70
C LYS A 222 -8.33 31.43 -0.42
N ASN A 223 -8.50 30.56 -1.41
CA ASN A 223 -9.43 30.81 -2.52
C ASN A 223 -10.90 30.72 -2.11
N GLY A 224 -11.25 29.84 -1.17
CA GLY A 224 -12.59 29.78 -0.58
C GLY A 224 -12.90 31.03 0.26
N GLY A 225 -11.91 31.54 1.01
CA GLY A 225 -12.02 32.80 1.75
C GLY A 225 -12.11 34.03 0.86
N ALA A 226 -11.37 34.06 -0.26
CA ALA A 226 -11.47 35.13 -1.27
C ALA A 226 -12.84 35.12 -1.96
N LYS A 227 -13.34 33.96 -2.40
CA LYS A 227 -14.69 33.82 -2.97
C LYS A 227 -15.80 34.24 -2.00
N ALA A 228 -15.66 33.90 -0.71
CA ALA A 228 -16.61 34.33 0.32
C ALA A 228 -16.56 35.86 0.56
N LYS A 229 -15.39 36.49 0.41
CA LYS A 229 -15.22 37.94 0.49
C LYS A 229 -15.83 38.66 -0.72
N ASP A 230 -15.69 38.11 -1.92
CA ASP A 230 -16.28 38.67 -3.15
C ASP A 230 -17.81 38.57 -3.15
N ILE A 231 -18.38 37.48 -2.61
CA ILE A 231 -19.85 37.34 -2.44
C ILE A 231 -20.38 38.35 -1.41
N CYS A 232 -19.62 38.62 -0.34
CA CYS A 232 -20.00 39.61 0.67
C CYS A 232 -19.82 41.05 0.15
N SER A 233 -18.79 41.33 -0.65
CA SER A 233 -18.59 42.64 -1.30
C SER A 233 -19.53 42.92 -2.47
N SER A 234 -20.09 41.89 -3.12
CA SER A 234 -21.16 42.04 -4.11
C SER A 234 -22.51 42.41 -3.49
N SER A 235 -22.64 42.34 -2.16
CA SER A 235 -23.88 42.65 -1.43
C SER A 235 -23.91 44.09 -0.88
N SER A 236 -22.89 44.90 -1.15
CA SER A 236 -22.83 46.31 -0.75
C SER A 236 -23.00 47.24 -1.95
N VAL A 237 -24.22 47.30 -2.50
CA VAL A 237 -24.66 48.43 -3.34
C VAL A 237 -25.66 49.26 -2.55
N ALA A 238 -25.14 50.41 -2.08
CA ALA A 238 -25.77 51.69 -1.78
C ALA A 238 -27.22 51.73 -1.25
N ASN A 239 -27.35 52.06 0.04
CA ASN A 239 -28.56 52.70 0.56
C ASN A 239 -28.54 54.19 0.17
N GLY A 240 -29.50 54.62 -0.66
CA GLY A 240 -29.66 56.01 -1.11
C GLY A 240 -31.04 56.21 -1.75
N ASN A 241 -31.91 56.93 -1.04
CA ASN A 241 -33.34 57.09 -1.29
C ASN A 241 -33.65 58.01 -2.51
N ALA A 242 -34.48 57.58 -3.47
CA ALA A 242 -35.53 58.39 -4.14
C ALA A 242 -36.27 57.65 -5.30
N LYS A 243 -37.61 57.58 -5.14
CA LYS A 243 -38.69 57.65 -6.16
C LYS A 243 -38.91 56.50 -7.19
N THR A 244 -40.02 55.81 -6.97
CA THR A 244 -41.11 55.42 -7.90
C THR A 244 -40.79 55.24 -9.39
N SER A 245 -40.95 54.02 -9.91
CA SER A 245 -41.98 53.68 -10.92
C SER A 245 -42.05 52.17 -11.20
N GLN A 246 -43.25 51.73 -11.60
CA GLN A 246 -43.67 50.40 -12.02
C GLN A 246 -42.76 49.77 -13.10
N ALA A 247 -42.70 48.43 -13.14
CA ALA A 247 -43.30 47.62 -14.22
C ALA A 247 -42.79 46.16 -14.24
N SER A 248 -43.76 45.24 -14.12
CA SER A 248 -43.96 43.99 -14.91
C SER A 248 -42.79 43.00 -15.08
N ASN A 249 -42.87 41.82 -14.46
CA ASN A 249 -43.45 40.58 -15.00
C ASN A 249 -42.55 39.79 -15.98
N LEU A 250 -42.29 38.55 -15.57
CA LEU A 250 -42.47 37.32 -16.36
C LEU A 250 -41.42 36.92 -17.43
N HIS A 251 -40.90 35.70 -17.19
CA HIS A 251 -40.83 34.56 -18.13
C HIS A 251 -39.46 34.15 -18.73
N ARG A 252 -39.15 32.85 -18.50
CA ARG A 252 -38.49 31.85 -19.39
C ARG A 252 -37.03 32.16 -19.81
N THR A 253 -36.10 31.21 -19.91
CA THR A 253 -36.21 29.87 -20.48
C THR A 253 -35.02 29.00 -20.02
N LYS A 254 -35.30 27.70 -19.84
CA LYS A 254 -34.37 26.58 -19.74
C LYS A 254 -33.93 26.16 -21.15
N VAL A 255 -33.00 25.19 -21.27
CA VAL A 255 -32.38 24.55 -22.47
C VAL A 255 -30.98 25.15 -22.69
N GLU A 256 -29.86 24.43 -22.68
CA GLU A 256 -29.55 23.01 -22.98
C GLU A 256 -28.32 22.55 -22.17
#